data_AF-A0A395TVW2-F1
#
_entry.id   AF-A0A395TVW2-F1
#
_cell.length_a   1.000
_cell.length_b   1.000
_cell.length_c   1.000
_cell.angle_alpha   90.00
_cell.angle_beta   90.00
_cell.angle_gamma   90.00
#
_symmetry.space_group_name_H-M   'P 1'
#
loop_
_entity.id
_entity.type
_entity.pdbx_description
1 polymer ?
#
loop_
_entity_poly.entity_id
_entity_poly.type
_entity_poly.pdbx_seq_one_letter_code
_entity_poly.pdbx_strand_id
1 'polypeptide(L)'
;MRALPFCAMSLAMLLQACSNTTSVSVEPDSAPIIPATLDKPETIQPQSFMLRGEVVVGHEVRRFTPCGSHQQYWLNLSPEQLNEAMALNRSPYQPLYGELVGTLTPPSQTGFNGDYVARIEVQSINQLSNESRGCEQPLSPTRAFGNEPFWSMRFVDGGLQFQPMGGDKQQFSITRSQLSQDKRRYQFDGGELLLEQGQCRDGMSDNLYQWRSKLTLKGGQYQGCATLANLDPTLEWSGVYFASSTEQTGFSVSLTLEKDHTAQTRYEYANGEPAVVEQGYWQQLNPNQIQVVMTRHQQQYLLSERIFTREGYQLTATQEKVGQSVYNIADGGLVLFRSLVELNESAVPPAVGQAAIHAQQIAGRADYEEDVDQAIRRYFNLHQTSPDNTQYRWLKYDLNGDEQPELLVQLDWCGTGGCTLLIFDQHNQQWRFNSRITLVQNPIRLGKQTHHGWQDLLFSVSGGGAKPAIHRLQYNGISYPTNPSVAPEANAEQISQVVLFADGLSPRQSGIKL
;
A
#
# COMPACT_ATOMS: atom_id res chain seq x y z
N MET A 1 -11.82 6.61 99.16
CA MET A 1 -10.69 7.39 98.60
C MET A 1 -10.29 6.75 97.28
N ARG A 2 -10.17 7.60 96.25
CA ARG A 2 -9.35 7.48 95.03
C ARG A 2 -8.71 6.11 94.73
N ALA A 3 -9.08 5.51 93.60
CA ALA A 3 -8.25 5.41 92.39
C ALA A 3 -8.95 4.53 91.33
N LEU A 4 -9.19 5.11 90.14
CA LEU A 4 -9.48 4.40 88.90
C LEU A 4 -8.18 3.78 88.34
N PRO A 5 -8.30 2.72 87.53
CA PRO A 5 -7.56 2.69 86.28
C PRO A 5 -8.52 2.66 85.08
N PHE A 6 -8.17 3.49 84.09
CA PHE A 6 -8.75 3.59 82.77
C PHE A 6 -8.46 2.34 81.94
N CYS A 7 -9.48 1.77 81.31
CA CYS A 7 -9.35 0.86 80.18
C CYS A 7 -10.00 1.56 78.97
N ALA A 8 -9.17 2.14 78.10
CA ALA A 8 -9.62 2.85 76.91
C ALA A 8 -9.88 1.84 75.78
N MET A 9 -11.15 1.66 75.43
CA MET A 9 -11.58 0.89 74.26
C MET A 9 -11.90 1.90 73.15
N SER A 10 -10.99 1.99 72.17
CA SER A 10 -11.06 2.94 71.06
C SER A 10 -11.85 2.37 69.89
N LEU A 11 -12.85 3.15 69.49
CA LEU A 11 -13.74 3.07 68.35
C LEU A 11 -12.95 3.06 67.02
N ALA A 12 -13.23 2.13 66.10
CA ALA A 12 -12.77 2.19 64.71
C ALA A 12 -13.95 1.98 63.76
N MET A 13 -14.22 3.02 62.95
CA MET A 13 -15.28 3.09 61.94
C MET A 13 -15.00 2.13 60.78
N LEU A 14 -16.02 1.39 60.35
CA LEU A 14 -16.04 0.59 59.12
C LEU A 14 -16.54 1.47 57.97
N LEU A 15 -15.65 1.83 57.04
CA LEU A 15 -15.99 2.36 55.72
C LEU A 15 -16.08 1.19 54.73
N GLN A 16 -17.29 0.92 54.22
CA GLN A 16 -17.48 0.07 53.05
C GLN A 16 -17.18 0.88 51.78
N ALA A 17 -16.23 0.40 50.96
CA ALA A 17 -16.02 0.89 49.60
C ALA A 17 -16.46 -0.20 48.61
N CYS A 18 -17.46 0.13 47.79
CA CYS A 18 -17.85 -0.65 46.63
C CYS A 18 -16.82 -0.43 45.51
N SER A 19 -16.05 -1.47 45.18
CA SER A 19 -15.22 -1.48 43.97
C SER A 19 -16.03 -2.04 42.81
N ASN A 20 -16.55 -1.16 41.94
CA ASN A 20 -17.00 -1.51 40.60
C ASN A 20 -15.77 -1.81 39.74
N THR A 21 -15.44 -3.09 39.56
CA THR A 21 -14.50 -3.53 38.53
C THR A 21 -15.23 -3.63 37.20
N THR A 22 -15.12 -2.59 36.39
CA THR A 22 -15.34 -2.64 34.95
C THR A 22 -14.33 -3.61 34.36
N SER A 23 -14.77 -4.80 33.94
CA SER A 23 -13.94 -5.75 33.21
C SER A 23 -13.72 -5.21 31.81
N VAL A 24 -12.57 -4.56 31.60
CA VAL A 24 -12.04 -4.26 30.27
C VAL A 24 -11.79 -5.60 29.58
N SER A 25 -12.50 -5.85 28.48
CA SER A 25 -12.26 -6.98 27.59
C SER A 25 -10.88 -6.82 26.95
N VAL A 26 -9.90 -7.58 27.44
CA VAL A 26 -8.61 -7.74 26.79
C VAL A 26 -8.82 -8.60 25.55
N GLU A 27 -8.67 -8.00 24.37
CA GLU A 27 -8.49 -8.74 23.12
C GLU A 27 -7.32 -9.73 23.31
N PRO A 28 -7.41 -10.97 22.82
CA PRO A 28 -6.31 -11.90 22.93
C PRO A 28 -5.08 -11.35 22.20
N ASP A 29 -3.95 -11.29 22.89
CA ASP A 29 -2.64 -10.91 22.36
C ASP A 29 -2.40 -11.61 21.01
N SER A 30 -2.20 -10.83 19.95
CA SER A 30 -1.87 -11.37 18.63
C SER A 30 -0.58 -12.17 18.73
N ALA A 31 -0.59 -13.42 18.24
CA ALA A 31 0.63 -14.24 18.19
C ALA A 31 1.79 -13.46 17.56
N PRO A 32 3.03 -13.63 18.05
CA PRO A 32 4.18 -12.87 17.55
C PRO A 32 4.35 -13.09 16.04
N ILE A 33 4.49 -11.99 15.29
CA ILE A 33 4.72 -12.03 13.84
C ILE A 33 6.12 -12.60 13.61
N ILE A 34 6.20 -13.78 13.00
CA ILE A 34 7.47 -14.38 12.59
C ILE A 34 7.86 -13.76 11.25
N PRO A 35 9.01 -13.07 11.15
CA PRO A 35 9.44 -12.48 9.89
C PRO A 35 9.85 -13.57 8.90
N ALA A 36 9.43 -13.43 7.65
CA ALA A 36 9.85 -14.24 6.53
C ALA A 36 11.24 -13.78 6.04
N THR A 37 12.09 -14.75 5.68
CA THR A 37 13.46 -14.49 5.21
C THR A 37 13.83 -15.43 4.07
N LEU A 38 14.62 -14.95 3.10
CA LEU A 38 15.06 -15.74 1.94
C LEU A 38 15.97 -16.92 2.33
N ASP A 39 16.73 -16.80 3.42
CA ASP A 39 17.59 -17.86 3.96
C ASP A 39 16.81 -19.02 4.61
N LYS A 40 15.52 -18.80 4.91
CA LYS A 40 14.60 -19.80 5.51
C LYS A 40 13.32 -19.90 4.69
N PRO A 41 13.34 -20.55 3.52
CA PRO A 41 12.20 -20.58 2.59
C PRO A 41 10.90 -21.09 3.21
N GLU A 42 10.96 -21.94 4.24
CA GLU A 42 9.80 -22.44 4.97
C GLU A 42 9.00 -21.34 5.69
N THR A 43 9.63 -20.20 5.97
CA THR A 43 8.99 -19.02 6.57
C THR A 43 8.21 -18.17 5.56
N ILE A 44 8.43 -18.40 4.25
CA ILE A 44 7.77 -17.68 3.17
C ILE A 44 6.44 -18.37 2.87
N GLN A 45 5.42 -17.99 3.65
CA GLN A 45 4.06 -18.52 3.54
C GLN A 45 3.13 -17.39 3.11
N PRO A 46 2.82 -17.27 1.81
CA PRO A 46 1.91 -16.24 1.33
C PRO A 46 0.52 -16.36 1.95
N GLN A 47 -0.04 -15.21 2.32
CA GLN A 47 -1.43 -15.09 2.73
C GLN A 47 -2.33 -15.09 1.50
N SER A 48 -3.39 -15.88 1.58
CA SER A 48 -4.37 -15.96 0.51
C SER A 48 -5.16 -14.66 0.42
N PHE A 49 -5.37 -14.18 -0.79
CA PHE A 49 -6.09 -12.94 -1.07
C PHE A 49 -7.22 -13.22 -2.06
N MET A 50 -8.17 -12.29 -2.16
CA MET A 50 -9.33 -12.45 -3.03
C MET A 50 -9.18 -11.66 -4.32
N LEU A 51 -9.23 -12.33 -5.47
CA LEU A 51 -9.34 -11.68 -6.76
C LEU A 51 -10.72 -11.91 -7.35
N ARG A 52 -11.26 -10.87 -7.98
CA ARG A 52 -12.48 -10.95 -8.78
C ARG A 52 -12.19 -10.64 -10.24
N GLY A 53 -12.82 -11.35 -11.16
CA GLY A 53 -12.44 -11.29 -12.56
C GLY A 53 -13.23 -12.20 -13.47
N GLU A 54 -12.78 -12.24 -14.72
CA GLU A 54 -13.24 -13.17 -15.73
C GLU A 54 -12.48 -14.50 -15.59
N VAL A 55 -13.22 -15.60 -15.49
CA VAL A 55 -12.73 -16.98 -15.45
C VAL A 55 -13.11 -17.67 -16.76
N VAL A 56 -12.12 -18.22 -17.46
CA VAL A 56 -12.35 -19.09 -18.63
C VAL A 56 -11.71 -20.44 -18.37
N VAL A 57 -12.53 -21.48 -18.38
CA VAL A 57 -12.13 -22.86 -18.12
C VAL A 57 -12.53 -23.75 -19.30
N GLY A 58 -11.54 -24.38 -19.91
CA GLY A 58 -11.74 -25.41 -20.93
C GLY A 58 -10.69 -26.52 -20.82
N HIS A 59 -10.68 -27.40 -21.83
CA HIS A 59 -9.79 -28.57 -21.84
C HIS A 59 -8.31 -28.18 -21.95
N GLU A 60 -8.00 -27.13 -22.72
CA GLU A 60 -6.63 -26.71 -23.01
C GLU A 60 -6.23 -25.40 -22.33
N VAL A 61 -7.20 -24.53 -22.05
CA VAL A 61 -6.96 -23.19 -21.49
C VAL A 61 -7.72 -23.02 -20.19
N ARG A 62 -7.01 -22.55 -19.16
CA ARG A 62 -7.56 -22.19 -17.86
C ARG A 62 -6.98 -20.85 -17.46
N ARG A 63 -7.72 -19.77 -17.67
CA ARG A 63 -7.23 -18.41 -17.43
C ARG A 63 -8.15 -17.61 -16.52
N PHE A 64 -7.54 -16.68 -15.82
CA PHE A 64 -8.21 -15.66 -15.03
C PHE A 64 -7.70 -14.27 -15.43
N THR A 65 -8.62 -13.34 -15.61
CA THR A 65 -8.33 -11.94 -15.88
C THR A 65 -8.95 -11.10 -14.77
N PRO A 66 -8.16 -10.52 -13.85
CA PRO A 66 -8.67 -9.67 -12.79
C PRO A 66 -9.47 -8.50 -13.35
N CYS A 67 -10.50 -8.06 -12.63
CA CYS A 67 -11.28 -6.90 -13.03
C CYS A 67 -10.41 -5.65 -13.13
N GLY A 68 -10.51 -4.94 -14.26
CA GLY A 68 -9.72 -3.74 -14.53
C GLY A 68 -8.27 -4.01 -14.95
N SER A 69 -7.88 -5.26 -15.16
CA SER A 69 -6.55 -5.65 -15.62
C SER A 69 -6.56 -6.14 -17.07
N HIS A 70 -5.46 -5.91 -17.77
CA HIS A 70 -5.15 -6.54 -19.06
C HIS A 70 -4.29 -7.80 -18.90
N GLN A 71 -3.87 -8.11 -17.68
CA GLN A 71 -3.01 -9.24 -17.35
C GLN A 71 -3.84 -10.50 -17.16
N GLN A 72 -3.22 -11.62 -17.49
CA GLN A 72 -3.83 -12.93 -17.36
C GLN A 72 -2.99 -13.81 -16.46
N TYR A 73 -3.68 -14.62 -15.67
CA TYR A 73 -3.11 -15.63 -14.79
C TYR A 73 -3.55 -17.00 -15.24
N TRP A 74 -2.65 -17.97 -15.15
CA TRP A 74 -3.04 -19.36 -15.33
C TRP A 74 -3.75 -19.87 -14.07
N LEU A 75 -4.92 -20.46 -14.25
CA LEU A 75 -5.72 -21.00 -13.15
C LEU A 75 -5.32 -22.44 -12.84
N ASN A 76 -4.80 -22.66 -11.64
CA ASN A 76 -4.66 -24.00 -11.10
C ASN A 76 -5.83 -24.30 -10.18
N LEU A 77 -6.77 -25.12 -10.68
CA LEU A 77 -7.96 -25.57 -9.97
C LEU A 77 -7.77 -27.02 -9.53
N SER A 78 -8.32 -27.38 -8.37
CA SER A 78 -8.47 -28.78 -7.98
C SER A 78 -9.39 -29.52 -8.96
N PRO A 79 -9.32 -30.87 -9.05
CA PRO A 79 -10.23 -31.64 -9.91
C PRO A 79 -11.71 -31.37 -9.62
N GLU A 80 -12.06 -31.16 -8.35
CA GLU A 80 -13.42 -30.81 -7.94
C GLU A 80 -13.82 -29.42 -8.45
N GLN A 81 -13.01 -28.40 -8.17
CA GLN A 81 -13.25 -27.02 -8.65
C GLN A 81 -13.34 -26.94 -10.18
N LEU A 82 -12.50 -27.71 -10.89
CA LEU A 82 -12.50 -27.79 -12.34
C LEU A 82 -13.84 -28.34 -12.86
N ASN A 83 -14.30 -29.46 -12.28
CA ASN A 83 -15.59 -30.06 -12.64
C ASN A 83 -16.75 -29.11 -12.33
N GLU A 84 -16.71 -28.43 -11.19
CA GLU A 84 -17.71 -27.43 -10.81
C GLU A 84 -17.78 -26.27 -11.80
N ALA A 85 -16.63 -25.70 -12.19
CA ALA A 85 -16.56 -24.61 -13.16
C ALA A 85 -17.02 -25.05 -14.56
N MET A 86 -16.59 -26.24 -15.01
CA MET A 86 -17.02 -26.80 -16.30
C MET A 86 -18.53 -27.07 -16.35
N ALA A 87 -19.14 -27.45 -15.22
CA ALA A 87 -20.58 -27.70 -15.14
C ALA A 87 -21.44 -26.42 -15.24
N LEU A 88 -20.85 -25.23 -15.11
CA LEU A 88 -21.55 -23.94 -15.30
C LEU A 88 -21.48 -23.44 -16.75
N ASN A 89 -20.54 -23.96 -17.54
CA ASN A 89 -20.37 -23.56 -18.93
C ASN A 89 -21.51 -24.10 -19.80
N ARG A 90 -22.25 -23.20 -20.45
CA ARG A 90 -23.27 -23.55 -21.45
C ARG A 90 -22.64 -23.76 -22.84
N SER A 91 -21.45 -23.21 -23.08
CA SER A 91 -20.64 -23.42 -24.28
C SER A 91 -19.15 -23.54 -23.93
N PRO A 92 -18.33 -24.18 -24.79
CA PRO A 92 -16.88 -24.26 -24.57
C PRO A 92 -16.25 -22.88 -24.43
N TYR A 93 -15.38 -22.71 -23.44
CA TYR A 93 -14.65 -21.46 -23.18
C TYR A 93 -15.54 -20.24 -22.88
N GLN A 94 -16.77 -20.45 -22.44
CA GLN A 94 -17.65 -19.36 -21.99
C GLN A 94 -16.99 -18.60 -20.82
N PRO A 95 -16.90 -17.26 -20.88
CA PRO A 95 -16.48 -16.45 -19.74
C PRO A 95 -17.47 -16.54 -18.59
N LEU A 96 -16.95 -16.81 -17.40
CA LEU A 96 -17.67 -16.75 -16.13
C LEU A 96 -17.13 -15.57 -15.32
N TYR A 97 -17.98 -14.96 -14.51
CA TYR A 97 -17.49 -14.13 -13.41
C TYR A 97 -17.08 -15.01 -12.25
N GLY A 98 -15.87 -14.78 -11.72
CA GLY A 98 -15.36 -15.52 -10.58
C GLY A 98 -14.77 -14.61 -9.51
N GLU A 99 -15.00 -15.01 -8.27
CA GLU A 99 -14.35 -14.47 -7.08
C GLU A 99 -13.53 -15.61 -6.46
N LEU A 100 -12.21 -15.53 -6.60
CA LEU A 100 -11.26 -16.59 -6.28
C LEU A 100 -10.40 -16.19 -5.09
N VAL A 101 -10.12 -17.14 -4.20
CA VAL A 101 -9.18 -16.98 -3.10
C VAL A 101 -8.02 -17.93 -3.31
N GLY A 102 -6.80 -17.40 -3.28
CA GLY A 102 -5.61 -18.21 -3.52
C GLY A 102 -4.32 -17.44 -3.32
N THR A 103 -3.23 -18.06 -3.75
CA THR A 103 -1.87 -17.51 -3.71
C THR A 103 -1.24 -17.58 -5.10
N LEU A 104 -0.21 -16.79 -5.33
CA LEU A 104 0.52 -16.78 -6.60
C LEU A 104 1.76 -17.65 -6.53
N THR A 105 2.05 -18.30 -7.66
CA THR A 105 3.29 -19.05 -7.89
C THR A 105 3.87 -18.69 -9.25
N PRO A 106 5.19 -18.87 -9.48
CA PRO A 106 5.80 -18.58 -10.76
C PRO A 106 5.16 -19.41 -11.90
N PRO A 107 5.07 -18.85 -13.13
CA PRO A 107 4.67 -19.62 -14.30
C PRO A 107 5.71 -20.71 -14.60
N SER A 108 5.32 -21.70 -15.40
CA SER A 108 6.27 -22.72 -15.85
C SER A 108 7.34 -22.12 -16.76
N GLN A 109 8.52 -22.73 -16.79
CA GLN A 109 9.60 -22.35 -17.71
C GLN A 109 9.34 -22.79 -19.15
N THR A 110 8.44 -23.75 -19.35
CA THR A 110 8.11 -24.36 -20.64
C THR A 110 6.61 -24.63 -20.75
N GLY A 111 6.11 -24.75 -21.98
CA GLY A 111 4.70 -25.09 -22.25
C GLY A 111 3.76 -23.87 -22.33
N PHE A 112 2.48 -24.16 -22.56
CA PHE A 112 1.43 -23.16 -22.86
C PHE A 112 1.15 -22.16 -21.73
N ASN A 113 1.65 -22.41 -20.52
CA ASN A 113 1.46 -21.55 -19.34
C ASN A 113 2.68 -20.68 -18.99
N GLY A 114 3.75 -20.70 -19.79
CA GLY A 114 4.97 -19.89 -19.55
C GLY A 114 4.81 -18.40 -19.88
N ASP A 115 3.77 -18.04 -20.65
CA ASP A 115 3.53 -16.64 -21.06
C ASP A 115 2.71 -15.83 -20.04
N TYR A 116 2.16 -16.48 -19.03
CA TYR A 116 1.38 -15.82 -17.98
C TYR A 116 2.29 -15.13 -16.97
N VAL A 117 1.80 -14.06 -16.35
CA VAL A 117 2.57 -13.33 -15.32
C VAL A 117 2.85 -14.23 -14.12
N ALA A 118 1.83 -14.96 -13.68
CA ALA A 118 1.90 -15.95 -12.60
C ALA A 118 0.79 -17.00 -12.75
N ARG A 119 0.85 -18.03 -11.91
CA ARG A 119 -0.22 -19.00 -11.70
C ARG A 119 -0.95 -18.68 -10.41
N ILE A 120 -2.28 -18.74 -10.43
CA ILE A 120 -3.09 -18.69 -9.21
C ILE A 120 -3.33 -20.13 -8.75
N GLU A 121 -2.84 -20.44 -7.55
CA GLU A 121 -3.17 -21.66 -6.81
C GLU A 121 -4.49 -21.43 -6.05
N VAL A 122 -5.61 -21.87 -6.64
CA VAL A 122 -6.95 -21.59 -6.11
C VAL A 122 -7.23 -22.47 -4.89
N GLN A 123 -7.31 -21.85 -3.73
CA GLN A 123 -7.64 -22.52 -2.48
C GLN A 123 -9.15 -22.62 -2.26
N SER A 124 -9.90 -21.57 -2.63
CA SER A 124 -11.36 -21.59 -2.60
C SER A 124 -11.98 -20.63 -3.62
N ILE A 125 -13.24 -20.88 -3.94
CA ILE A 125 -14.05 -20.07 -4.85
C ILE A 125 -15.17 -19.43 -4.03
N ASN A 126 -15.18 -18.11 -3.89
CA ASN A 126 -16.26 -17.43 -3.18
C ASN A 126 -17.57 -17.49 -3.99
N GLN A 127 -17.46 -17.20 -5.30
CA GLN A 127 -18.56 -17.27 -6.25
C GLN A 127 -18.06 -17.58 -7.67
N LEU A 128 -18.83 -18.38 -8.41
CA LEU A 128 -18.78 -18.44 -9.88
C LEU A 128 -20.17 -18.23 -10.46
N SER A 129 -20.26 -17.42 -11.52
CA SER A 129 -21.53 -17.01 -12.12
C SER A 129 -21.45 -16.81 -13.63
N ASN A 130 -22.42 -17.34 -14.36
CA ASN A 130 -22.62 -17.06 -15.80
C ASN A 130 -23.69 -15.97 -16.06
N GLU A 131 -24.41 -15.52 -15.03
CA GLU A 131 -25.56 -14.58 -15.12
C GLU A 131 -25.30 -13.23 -14.42
N SER A 132 -24.09 -13.03 -13.92
CA SER A 132 -23.69 -11.78 -13.27
C SER A 132 -23.45 -10.63 -14.24
N ARG A 133 -23.35 -9.40 -13.70
CA ARG A 133 -22.83 -8.23 -14.44
C ARG A 133 -21.31 -8.24 -14.62
N GLY A 134 -20.65 -9.38 -14.39
CA GLY A 134 -19.20 -9.49 -14.46
C GLY A 134 -18.48 -8.48 -13.58
N CYS A 135 -17.46 -7.83 -14.13
CA CYS A 135 -16.65 -6.86 -13.41
C CYS A 135 -17.36 -5.56 -13.02
N GLU A 136 -18.58 -5.31 -13.50
CA GLU A 136 -19.40 -4.16 -13.07
C GLU A 136 -20.12 -4.38 -11.74
N GLN A 137 -20.01 -5.58 -11.15
CA GLN A 137 -20.54 -5.87 -9.81
C GLN A 137 -19.95 -4.88 -8.77
N PRO A 138 -20.74 -4.29 -7.86
CA PRO A 138 -20.18 -3.48 -6.80
C PRO A 138 -19.35 -4.33 -5.83
N LEU A 139 -18.47 -3.69 -5.06
CA LEU A 139 -17.93 -4.32 -3.87
C LEU A 139 -19.08 -4.58 -2.90
N SER A 140 -19.10 -5.76 -2.31
CA SER A 140 -20.13 -6.22 -1.41
C SER A 140 -19.50 -6.83 -0.17
N PRO A 141 -20.03 -6.53 1.02
CA PRO A 141 -19.56 -7.15 2.24
C PRO A 141 -20.01 -8.62 2.28
N THR A 142 -19.48 -9.37 3.24
CA THR A 142 -19.94 -10.73 3.54
C THR A 142 -21.46 -10.74 3.67
N ARG A 143 -22.11 -11.76 3.10
CA ARG A 143 -23.56 -11.95 3.22
C ARG A 143 -23.91 -13.43 3.30
N ALA A 144 -24.99 -13.72 3.98
CA ALA A 144 -25.64 -15.02 4.01
C ALA A 144 -27.10 -14.87 3.57
N PHE A 145 -27.64 -15.86 2.87
CA PHE A 145 -28.98 -15.80 2.31
C PHE A 145 -29.51 -17.20 2.02
N GLY A 146 -30.83 -17.35 2.04
CA GLY A 146 -31.51 -18.58 1.64
C GLY A 146 -32.88 -18.28 1.05
N ASN A 147 -33.46 -19.25 0.35
CA ASN A 147 -34.67 -19.07 -0.45
C ASN A 147 -35.90 -19.79 0.11
N GLU A 148 -35.74 -20.76 1.01
CA GLU A 148 -36.83 -21.56 1.57
C GLU A 148 -36.71 -21.70 3.10
N PRO A 149 -37.30 -20.78 3.90
CA PRO A 149 -37.94 -19.53 3.49
C PRO A 149 -36.93 -18.49 2.99
N PHE A 150 -37.38 -17.43 2.33
CA PHE A 150 -36.47 -16.34 1.93
C PHE A 150 -35.92 -15.57 3.14
N TRP A 151 -34.61 -15.39 3.19
CA TRP A 151 -33.96 -14.55 4.19
C TRP A 151 -32.61 -14.03 3.69
N SER A 152 -32.15 -12.91 4.24
CA SER A 152 -30.78 -12.45 4.05
C SER A 152 -30.20 -11.83 5.32
N MET A 153 -28.90 -12.00 5.49
CA MET A 153 -28.09 -11.39 6.53
C MET A 153 -26.90 -10.72 5.86
N ARG A 154 -26.75 -9.41 6.00
CA ARG A 154 -25.64 -8.64 5.43
C ARG A 154 -24.77 -8.07 6.55
N PHE A 155 -23.46 -8.06 6.34
CA PHE A 155 -22.53 -7.36 7.22
C PHE A 155 -22.61 -5.85 6.92
N VAL A 156 -22.70 -5.04 7.96
CA VAL A 156 -22.74 -3.57 7.90
C VAL A 156 -21.76 -3.02 8.94
N ASP A 157 -21.46 -1.73 8.90
CA ASP A 157 -20.54 -1.11 9.85
C ASP A 157 -20.97 -1.40 11.30
N GLY A 158 -20.13 -2.14 12.03
CA GLY A 158 -20.35 -2.49 13.43
C GLY A 158 -21.33 -3.64 13.71
N GLY A 159 -21.83 -4.38 12.70
CA GLY A 159 -22.75 -5.49 12.98
C GLY A 159 -23.34 -6.23 11.78
N LEU A 160 -24.54 -6.78 11.99
CA LEU A 160 -25.30 -7.60 11.05
C LEU A 160 -26.68 -7.00 10.83
N GLN A 161 -27.14 -6.98 9.57
CA GLN A 161 -28.50 -6.60 9.19
C GLN A 161 -29.24 -7.83 8.65
N PHE A 162 -30.21 -8.31 9.41
CA PHE A 162 -31.12 -9.38 9.03
C PHE A 162 -32.36 -8.84 8.32
N GLN A 163 -32.81 -9.54 7.30
CA GLN A 163 -34.04 -9.27 6.55
C GLN A 163 -34.78 -10.60 6.34
N PRO A 164 -35.89 -10.84 7.04
CA PRO A 164 -36.75 -12.00 6.80
C PRO A 164 -37.67 -11.76 5.58
N MET A 165 -38.34 -12.80 5.10
CA MET A 165 -39.40 -12.69 4.11
C MET A 165 -40.56 -11.84 4.63
N GLY A 166 -40.83 -10.70 3.97
CA GLY A 166 -42.00 -9.85 4.24
C GLY A 166 -42.03 -9.11 5.58
N GLY A 167 -40.94 -9.10 6.35
CA GLY A 167 -40.84 -8.38 7.63
C GLY A 167 -39.85 -7.22 7.61
N ASP A 168 -39.73 -6.50 8.73
CA ASP A 168 -38.80 -5.38 8.87
C ASP A 168 -37.34 -5.84 9.06
N LYS A 169 -36.41 -4.95 8.66
CA LYS A 169 -34.97 -5.13 8.89
C LYS A 169 -34.65 -5.11 10.38
N GLN A 170 -33.81 -6.04 10.82
CA GLN A 170 -33.32 -6.14 12.20
C GLN A 170 -31.80 -5.97 12.21
N GLN A 171 -31.28 -5.20 13.18
CA GLN A 171 -29.84 -4.99 13.35
C GLN A 171 -29.33 -5.69 14.60
N PHE A 172 -28.15 -6.28 14.51
CA PHE A 172 -27.49 -6.99 15.60
C PHE A 172 -26.02 -6.58 15.68
N SER A 173 -25.52 -6.35 16.88
CA SER A 173 -24.08 -6.16 17.12
C SER A 173 -23.42 -7.52 17.34
N ILE A 174 -22.27 -7.74 16.68
CA ILE A 174 -21.49 -8.96 16.86
C ILE A 174 -20.80 -8.88 18.23
N THR A 175 -21.07 -9.85 19.10
CA THR A 175 -20.47 -9.94 20.44
C THR A 175 -19.22 -10.82 20.45
N ARG A 176 -19.12 -11.77 19.51
CA ARG A 176 -17.94 -12.62 19.36
C ARG A 176 -17.78 -13.11 17.93
N SER A 177 -16.54 -13.13 17.46
CA SER A 177 -16.13 -13.69 16.17
C SER A 177 -15.13 -14.82 16.39
N GLN A 178 -15.29 -15.94 15.70
CA GLN A 178 -14.31 -17.02 15.62
C GLN A 178 -14.14 -17.39 14.16
N LEU A 179 -12.95 -17.15 13.60
CA LEU A 179 -12.67 -17.26 12.18
C LEU A 179 -11.53 -18.27 11.95
N SER A 180 -11.75 -19.20 11.02
CA SER A 180 -10.74 -20.06 10.40
C SER A 180 -10.85 -19.95 8.87
N GLN A 181 -9.98 -20.63 8.13
CA GLN A 181 -10.03 -20.68 6.67
C GLN A 181 -11.37 -21.23 6.14
N ASP A 182 -11.88 -22.27 6.79
CA ASP A 182 -13.03 -23.07 6.36
C ASP A 182 -14.32 -22.77 7.15
N LYS A 183 -14.24 -21.99 8.24
CA LYS A 183 -15.37 -21.78 9.15
C LYS A 183 -15.35 -20.40 9.78
N ARG A 184 -16.50 -19.73 9.76
CA ARG A 184 -16.68 -18.41 10.39
C ARG A 184 -17.92 -18.43 11.27
N ARG A 185 -17.75 -18.20 12.56
CA ARG A 185 -18.83 -18.16 13.55
C ARG A 185 -18.93 -16.75 14.14
N TYR A 186 -20.13 -16.20 14.08
CA TYR A 186 -20.46 -14.87 14.61
C TYR A 186 -21.60 -15.01 15.60
N GLN A 187 -21.36 -14.63 16.84
CA GLN A 187 -22.36 -14.62 17.91
C GLN A 187 -22.85 -13.19 18.12
N PHE A 188 -24.13 -13.06 18.43
CA PHE A 188 -24.80 -11.78 18.69
C PHE A 188 -25.99 -12.02 19.61
N ASP A 189 -26.62 -10.94 20.09
CA ASP A 189 -27.75 -11.07 21.00
C ASP A 189 -28.92 -11.85 20.35
N GLY A 190 -29.33 -12.93 21.02
CA GLY A 190 -30.42 -13.79 20.55
C GLY A 190 -30.09 -14.71 19.36
N GLY A 191 -28.83 -14.87 18.96
CA GLY A 191 -28.50 -15.76 17.83
C GLY A 191 -27.04 -15.99 17.50
N GLU A 192 -26.83 -16.78 16.45
CA GLU A 192 -25.54 -17.13 15.89
C GLU A 192 -25.64 -17.30 14.37
N LEU A 193 -24.67 -16.74 13.63
CA LEU A 193 -24.45 -17.01 12.21
C LEU A 193 -23.20 -17.85 12.05
N LEU A 194 -23.36 -19.01 11.41
CA LEU A 194 -22.28 -19.91 11.06
C LEU A 194 -22.14 -20.01 9.54
N LEU A 195 -20.95 -19.71 9.04
CA LEU A 195 -20.56 -19.92 7.64
C LEU A 195 -19.55 -21.06 7.59
N GLU A 196 -19.80 -22.06 6.76
CA GLU A 196 -18.93 -23.22 6.57
C GLU A 196 -18.61 -23.35 5.08
N GLN A 197 -17.34 -23.55 4.77
CA GLN A 197 -16.91 -23.78 3.39
C GLN A 197 -17.56 -25.07 2.87
N GLY A 198 -18.15 -24.98 1.69
CA GLY A 198 -18.84 -26.09 1.04
C GLY A 198 -19.77 -25.61 -0.06
N GLN A 199 -19.93 -26.45 -1.08
CA GLN A 199 -20.75 -26.15 -2.25
C GLN A 199 -22.19 -25.80 -1.86
N CYS A 200 -22.68 -24.67 -2.38
CA CYS A 200 -24.04 -24.20 -2.25
C CYS A 200 -24.49 -23.61 -3.59
N ARG A 201 -25.68 -24.02 -4.03
CA ARG A 201 -26.34 -23.47 -5.22
C ARG A 201 -27.69 -22.94 -4.80
N ASP A 202 -28.04 -21.76 -5.30
CA ASP A 202 -29.43 -21.33 -5.21
C ASP A 202 -30.19 -21.98 -6.38
N GLY A 203 -31.31 -22.65 -6.11
CA GLY A 203 -32.01 -23.44 -7.15
C GLY A 203 -32.63 -22.61 -8.28
N MET A 204 -32.43 -21.28 -8.30
CA MET A 204 -33.06 -20.36 -9.24
C MET A 204 -32.06 -19.69 -10.20
N SER A 205 -30.76 -19.73 -9.91
CA SER A 205 -29.70 -19.15 -10.73
C SER A 205 -28.56 -20.13 -10.95
N ASP A 206 -27.88 -20.02 -12.08
CA ASP A 206 -26.66 -20.77 -12.39
C ASP A 206 -25.44 -20.19 -11.64
N ASN A 207 -25.62 -19.92 -10.34
CA ASN A 207 -24.57 -19.42 -9.45
C ASN A 207 -24.08 -20.53 -8.53
N LEU A 208 -22.76 -20.68 -8.50
CA LEU A 208 -22.06 -21.53 -7.55
C LEU A 208 -21.47 -20.66 -6.45
N TYR A 209 -21.77 -21.02 -5.21
CA TYR A 209 -21.16 -20.46 -4.01
C TYR A 209 -20.42 -21.57 -3.28
N GLN A 210 -19.23 -21.33 -2.72
CA GLN A 210 -18.57 -22.33 -1.85
C GLN A 210 -18.66 -21.99 -0.36
N TRP A 211 -19.68 -21.25 0.05
CA TRP A 211 -20.03 -21.07 1.45
C TRP A 211 -21.48 -21.44 1.70
N ARG A 212 -21.69 -22.28 2.71
CA ARG A 212 -23.00 -22.59 3.30
C ARG A 212 -23.21 -21.72 4.52
N SER A 213 -24.44 -21.29 4.74
CA SER A 213 -24.84 -20.52 5.90
C SER A 213 -25.86 -21.28 6.74
N LYS A 214 -25.69 -21.19 8.06
CA LYS A 214 -26.65 -21.60 9.08
C LYS A 214 -26.84 -20.45 10.06
N LEU A 215 -28.06 -19.96 10.18
CA LEU A 215 -28.41 -18.89 11.11
C LEU A 215 -29.37 -19.45 12.15
N THR A 216 -29.04 -19.28 13.43
CA THR A 216 -29.97 -19.50 14.54
C THR A 216 -30.35 -18.15 15.11
N LEU A 217 -31.64 -17.83 15.14
CA LEU A 217 -32.13 -16.53 15.63
C LEU A 217 -33.44 -16.72 16.40
N LYS A 218 -33.46 -16.34 17.68
CA LYS A 218 -34.65 -16.39 18.56
C LYS A 218 -35.39 -17.74 18.52
N GLY A 219 -34.65 -18.85 18.43
CA GLY A 219 -35.17 -20.22 18.35
C GLY A 219 -35.53 -20.72 16.95
N GLY A 220 -35.50 -19.86 15.93
CA GLY A 220 -35.61 -20.25 14.52
C GLY A 220 -34.27 -20.67 13.92
N GLN A 221 -34.32 -21.56 12.93
CA GLN A 221 -33.15 -21.98 12.15
C GLN A 221 -33.36 -21.67 10.66
N TYR A 222 -32.33 -21.11 10.04
CA TYR A 222 -32.29 -20.79 8.63
C TYR A 222 -31.05 -21.40 7.99
N GLN A 223 -31.19 -21.89 6.78
CA GLN A 223 -30.10 -22.46 5.98
C GLN A 223 -30.06 -21.78 4.62
N GLY A 224 -28.86 -21.76 4.01
CA GLY A 224 -28.69 -21.23 2.67
C GLY A 224 -27.23 -21.14 2.26
N CYS A 225 -26.94 -20.21 1.35
CA CYS A 225 -25.60 -19.92 0.86
C CYS A 225 -25.02 -18.68 1.54
N ALA A 226 -23.74 -18.44 1.31
CA ALA A 226 -23.07 -17.21 1.68
C ALA A 226 -22.01 -16.83 0.64
N THR A 227 -21.60 -15.58 0.71
CA THR A 227 -20.38 -15.09 0.09
C THR A 227 -19.61 -14.29 1.14
N LEU A 228 -18.30 -14.40 1.12
CA LEU A 228 -17.41 -13.48 1.81
C LEU A 228 -17.37 -12.13 1.09
N ALA A 229 -16.87 -11.11 1.78
CA ALA A 229 -16.63 -9.81 1.18
C ALA A 229 -15.73 -9.94 -0.04
N ASN A 230 -16.12 -9.34 -1.17
CA ASN A 230 -15.41 -9.47 -2.44
C ASN A 230 -14.33 -8.40 -2.64
N LEU A 231 -13.59 -8.11 -1.57
CA LEU A 231 -12.51 -7.13 -1.52
C LEU A 231 -11.19 -7.85 -1.24
N ASP A 232 -10.12 -7.35 -1.84
CA ASP A 232 -8.76 -7.73 -1.46
C ASP A 232 -8.26 -6.78 -0.35
N PRO A 233 -8.03 -7.26 0.87
CA PRO A 233 -7.51 -6.43 1.95
C PRO A 233 -6.04 -6.03 1.73
N THR A 234 -5.32 -6.68 0.82
CA THR A 234 -3.90 -6.42 0.60
C THR A 234 -3.62 -5.23 -0.31
N LEU A 235 -4.65 -4.69 -0.98
CA LEU A 235 -4.52 -3.53 -1.89
C LEU A 235 -3.97 -2.27 -1.22
N GLU A 236 -3.93 -2.19 0.10
CA GLU A 236 -3.23 -1.10 0.80
C GLU A 236 -1.73 -1.01 0.46
N TRP A 237 -1.13 -2.13 0.04
CA TRP A 237 0.25 -2.24 -0.44
C TRP A 237 0.41 -1.73 -1.88
N SER A 238 -0.66 -1.68 -2.67
CA SER A 238 -0.60 -1.23 -4.06
C SER A 238 -0.14 0.23 -4.17
N GLY A 239 0.64 0.53 -5.21
CA GLY A 239 1.21 1.84 -5.45
C GLY A 239 2.62 1.78 -6.02
N VAL A 240 3.17 2.97 -6.25
CA VAL A 240 4.54 3.14 -6.75
C VAL A 240 5.45 3.45 -5.58
N TYR A 241 6.57 2.76 -5.49
CA TYR A 241 7.61 2.98 -4.49
C TYR A 241 8.91 3.30 -5.22
N PHE A 242 9.68 4.25 -4.70
CA PHE A 242 10.81 4.79 -5.45
C PHE A 242 12.00 5.13 -4.56
N ALA A 243 13.21 5.03 -5.12
CA ALA A 243 14.40 5.63 -4.56
C ALA A 243 15.41 6.03 -5.62
N SER A 244 16.22 7.03 -5.30
CA SER A 244 17.45 7.35 -6.03
C SER A 244 18.66 6.94 -5.23
N SER A 245 19.70 6.46 -5.92
CA SER A 245 20.95 6.08 -5.29
C SER A 245 21.60 7.27 -4.56
N THR A 246 22.16 7.01 -3.40
CA THR A 246 23.03 7.94 -2.68
C THR A 246 24.50 7.79 -3.03
N GLU A 247 24.86 6.83 -3.90
CA GLU A 247 26.25 6.53 -4.30
C GLU A 247 26.47 6.65 -5.81
N GLN A 248 25.53 6.14 -6.60
CA GLN A 248 25.61 6.15 -8.06
C GLN A 248 24.79 7.29 -8.65
N THR A 249 25.52 8.28 -9.16
CA THR A 249 24.93 9.45 -9.79
C THR A 249 23.94 9.11 -10.90
N GLY A 250 22.70 9.56 -10.71
CA GLY A 250 21.66 9.42 -11.73
C GLY A 250 21.12 8.00 -11.89
N PHE A 251 21.39 7.10 -10.95
CA PHE A 251 20.72 5.82 -10.84
C PHE A 251 19.46 5.94 -9.98
N SER A 252 18.35 5.38 -10.46
CA SER A 252 17.12 5.32 -9.69
C SER A 252 16.33 4.03 -9.91
N VAL A 253 15.53 3.66 -8.90
CA VAL A 253 14.76 2.42 -8.86
C VAL A 253 13.32 2.74 -8.51
N SER A 254 12.36 2.27 -9.30
CA SER A 254 10.94 2.28 -8.97
C SER A 254 10.38 0.86 -8.92
N LEU A 255 9.58 0.55 -7.90
CA LEU A 255 8.77 -0.65 -7.78
C LEU A 255 7.30 -0.26 -7.85
N THR A 256 6.59 -0.72 -8.88
CA THR A 256 5.14 -0.58 -9.00
C THR A 256 4.48 -1.88 -8.55
N LEU A 257 3.58 -1.78 -7.56
CA LEU A 257 2.74 -2.86 -7.07
C LEU A 257 1.30 -2.60 -7.52
N GLU A 258 0.84 -3.31 -8.56
CA GLU A 258 -0.47 -3.09 -9.15
C GLU A 258 -1.59 -3.78 -8.36
N LYS A 259 -2.81 -3.27 -8.48
CA LYS A 259 -4.00 -3.82 -7.79
C LYS A 259 -4.40 -5.21 -8.27
N ASP A 260 -3.89 -5.64 -9.41
CA ASP A 260 -4.10 -6.98 -9.94
C ASP A 260 -3.06 -7.99 -9.44
N HIS A 261 -2.17 -7.58 -8.53
CA HIS A 261 -1.02 -8.31 -8.01
C HIS A 261 0.16 -8.48 -8.98
N THR A 262 0.17 -7.79 -10.12
CA THR A 262 1.40 -7.66 -10.91
C THR A 262 2.37 -6.69 -10.27
N ALA A 263 3.66 -6.93 -10.47
CA ALA A 263 4.74 -6.09 -9.98
C ALA A 263 5.70 -5.75 -11.11
N GLN A 264 6.22 -4.53 -11.09
CA GLN A 264 7.26 -4.09 -12.03
C GLN A 264 8.36 -3.34 -11.28
N THR A 265 9.61 -3.78 -11.44
CA THR A 265 10.78 -2.98 -11.03
C THR A 265 11.38 -2.33 -12.26
N ARG A 266 11.65 -1.04 -12.20
CA ARG A 266 12.30 -0.28 -13.27
C ARG A 266 13.54 0.41 -12.71
N TYR A 267 14.64 0.26 -13.43
CA TYR A 267 15.93 0.88 -13.13
C TYR A 267 16.27 1.90 -14.20
N GLU A 268 16.52 3.14 -13.81
CA GLU A 268 16.83 4.24 -14.71
C GLU A 268 18.24 4.78 -14.45
N TYR A 269 18.92 5.14 -15.53
CA TYR A 269 20.29 5.65 -15.52
C TYR A 269 20.35 6.99 -16.25
N ALA A 270 21.03 7.98 -15.67
CA ALA A 270 21.17 9.31 -16.25
C ALA A 270 22.06 9.38 -17.50
N ASN A 271 22.69 8.26 -17.89
CA ASN A 271 23.49 8.15 -19.12
C ASN A 271 22.64 8.07 -20.39
N GLY A 272 21.31 8.06 -20.28
CA GLY A 272 20.38 7.99 -21.40
C GLY A 272 20.17 6.58 -21.96
N GLU A 273 20.69 5.55 -21.28
CA GLU A 273 20.38 4.16 -21.62
C GLU A 273 18.91 3.85 -21.33
N PRO A 274 18.27 2.96 -22.12
CA PRO A 274 16.93 2.51 -21.84
C PRO A 274 16.83 1.91 -20.44
N ALA A 275 15.74 2.23 -19.74
CA ALA A 275 15.49 1.68 -18.42
C ALA A 275 15.44 0.15 -18.46
N VAL A 276 16.05 -0.48 -17.46
CA VAL A 276 15.97 -1.93 -17.27
C VAL A 276 14.66 -2.23 -16.56
N VAL A 277 13.87 -3.16 -17.09
CA VAL A 277 12.55 -3.50 -16.55
C VAL A 277 12.49 -4.97 -16.16
N GLU A 278 12.10 -5.22 -14.92
CA GLU A 278 11.70 -6.52 -14.39
C GLU A 278 10.18 -6.56 -14.24
N GLN A 279 9.58 -7.70 -14.55
CA GLN A 279 8.13 -7.91 -14.42
C GLN A 279 7.85 -9.21 -13.68
N GLY A 280 6.80 -9.21 -12.87
CA GLY A 280 6.35 -10.39 -12.14
C GLY A 280 5.13 -10.08 -11.28
N TYR A 281 5.12 -10.53 -10.04
CA TYR A 281 3.97 -10.41 -9.14
C TYR A 281 4.38 -10.12 -7.70
N TRP A 282 3.39 -9.70 -6.89
CA TRP A 282 3.56 -9.49 -5.46
C TRP A 282 2.42 -10.12 -4.65
N GLN A 283 2.72 -10.50 -3.41
CA GLN A 283 1.74 -11.02 -2.46
C GLN A 283 2.16 -10.80 -1.00
N GLN A 284 1.19 -10.65 -0.10
CA GLN A 284 1.44 -10.44 1.31
C GLN A 284 1.89 -11.73 2.01
N LEU A 285 2.90 -11.64 2.88
CA LEU A 285 3.36 -12.73 3.73
C LEU A 285 2.82 -12.57 5.16
N ASN A 286 2.84 -11.34 5.67
CA ASN A 286 2.32 -10.96 6.98
C ASN A 286 1.98 -9.45 6.99
N PRO A 287 1.44 -8.87 8.08
CA PRO A 287 1.05 -7.46 8.13
C PRO A 287 2.16 -6.45 7.77
N ASN A 288 3.43 -6.86 7.89
CA ASN A 288 4.59 -6.00 7.70
C ASN A 288 5.47 -6.41 6.52
N GLN A 289 5.19 -7.53 5.84
CA GLN A 289 6.04 -8.03 4.76
C GLN A 289 5.25 -8.49 3.53
N ILE A 290 5.80 -8.16 2.37
CA ILE A 290 5.37 -8.68 1.08
C ILE A 290 6.52 -9.44 0.41
N GLN A 291 6.15 -10.43 -0.39
CA GLN A 291 7.02 -11.10 -1.34
C GLN A 291 6.82 -10.44 -2.70
N VAL A 292 7.92 -10.10 -3.36
CA VAL A 292 7.93 -9.65 -4.74
C VAL A 292 8.77 -10.64 -5.55
N VAL A 293 8.16 -11.25 -6.56
CA VAL A 293 8.79 -12.25 -7.41
C VAL A 293 8.78 -11.74 -8.84
N MET A 294 9.96 -11.46 -9.39
CA MET A 294 10.14 -11.12 -10.79
C MET A 294 10.37 -12.39 -11.60
N THR A 295 9.67 -12.54 -12.71
CA THR A 295 9.72 -13.71 -13.59
C THR A 295 10.36 -13.38 -14.92
N ARG A 296 10.45 -12.09 -15.27
CA ARG A 296 11.09 -11.58 -16.49
C ARG A 296 12.03 -10.44 -16.18
N HIS A 297 13.20 -10.43 -16.83
CA HIS A 297 14.17 -9.34 -16.84
C HIS A 297 14.48 -8.98 -18.30
N GLN A 298 14.16 -7.76 -18.74
CA GLN A 298 14.26 -7.34 -20.15
C GLN A 298 13.64 -8.35 -21.13
N GLN A 299 12.42 -8.81 -20.84
CA GLN A 299 11.68 -9.84 -21.60
C GLN A 299 12.28 -11.26 -21.58
N GLN A 300 13.42 -11.48 -20.92
CA GLN A 300 13.98 -12.82 -20.73
C GLN A 300 13.50 -13.43 -19.42
N TYR A 301 13.21 -14.74 -19.42
CA TYR A 301 12.82 -15.42 -18.19
C TYR A 301 13.99 -15.44 -17.20
N LEU A 302 13.81 -14.78 -16.07
CA LEU A 302 14.76 -14.77 -14.96
C LEU A 302 13.94 -14.66 -13.67
N LEU A 303 14.04 -15.68 -12.83
CA LEU A 303 13.36 -15.68 -11.54
C LEU A 303 14.24 -14.97 -10.51
N SER A 304 13.75 -13.85 -10.00
CA SER A 304 14.30 -13.23 -8.79
C SER A 304 13.22 -12.97 -7.75
N GLU A 305 13.62 -13.02 -6.49
CA GLU A 305 12.73 -12.92 -5.34
C GLU A 305 13.31 -11.97 -4.29
N ARG A 306 12.49 -11.03 -3.83
CA ARG A 306 12.81 -10.08 -2.76
C ARG A 306 11.69 -10.07 -1.73
N ILE A 307 12.04 -10.02 -0.45
CA ILE A 307 11.09 -9.80 0.64
C ILE A 307 11.24 -8.36 1.10
N PHE A 308 10.17 -7.58 0.95
CA PHE A 308 10.14 -6.20 1.43
C PHE A 308 9.44 -6.14 2.78
N THR A 309 10.07 -5.46 3.73
CA THR A 309 9.48 -5.11 5.03
C THR A 309 9.02 -3.66 4.99
N ARG A 310 7.81 -3.39 5.51
CA ARG A 310 7.20 -2.06 5.55
C ARG A 310 7.35 -1.41 6.91
N GLU A 311 7.85 -0.18 6.89
CA GLU A 311 7.88 0.73 8.03
C GLU A 311 7.29 2.08 7.57
N GLY A 312 6.05 2.37 7.97
CA GLY A 312 5.29 3.48 7.41
C GLY A 312 5.13 3.38 5.89
N TYR A 313 5.74 4.32 5.16
CA TYR A 313 5.68 4.44 3.70
C TYR A 313 6.96 3.92 3.04
N GLN A 314 7.87 3.38 3.85
CA GLN A 314 9.13 2.80 3.40
C GLN A 314 8.95 1.29 3.18
N LEU A 315 9.45 0.80 2.06
CA LEU A 315 9.71 -0.62 1.83
C LEU A 315 11.21 -0.86 1.86
N THR A 316 11.65 -1.93 2.51
CA THR A 316 13.07 -2.27 2.59
C THR A 316 13.30 -3.75 2.31
N ALA A 317 14.21 -4.05 1.39
CA ALA A 317 14.73 -5.39 1.12
C ALA A 317 16.25 -5.38 1.23
N THR A 318 16.82 -6.25 2.05
CA THR A 318 18.28 -6.33 2.27
C THR A 318 18.94 -7.46 1.47
N GLN A 319 18.14 -8.39 0.98
CA GLN A 319 18.58 -9.57 0.24
C GLN A 319 17.72 -9.76 -1.01
N GLU A 320 18.31 -10.40 -2.00
CA GLU A 320 17.64 -10.88 -3.20
C GLU A 320 18.06 -12.32 -3.47
N LYS A 321 17.12 -13.15 -3.91
CA LYS A 321 17.40 -14.49 -4.39
C LYS A 321 17.28 -14.52 -5.90
N VAL A 322 18.34 -14.95 -6.58
CA VAL A 322 18.34 -15.14 -8.04
C VAL A 322 18.63 -16.61 -8.32
N GLY A 323 17.67 -17.30 -8.96
CA GLY A 323 17.70 -18.75 -9.08
C GLY A 323 17.67 -19.44 -7.71
N GLN A 324 18.76 -20.13 -7.35
CA GLN A 324 18.87 -20.84 -6.06
C GLN A 324 19.78 -20.13 -5.04
N SER A 325 20.42 -19.03 -5.44
CA SER A 325 21.40 -18.33 -4.61
C SER A 325 20.79 -17.07 -4.00
N VAL A 326 21.04 -16.87 -2.71
CA VAL A 326 20.68 -15.65 -1.99
C VAL A 326 21.90 -14.71 -1.94
N TYR A 327 21.68 -13.45 -2.25
CA TYR A 327 22.68 -12.39 -2.27
C TYR A 327 22.25 -11.26 -1.36
N ASN A 328 23.21 -10.62 -0.69
CA ASN A 328 22.96 -9.34 -0.03
C ASN A 328 22.89 -8.24 -1.09
N ILE A 329 21.90 -7.37 -0.99
CA ILE A 329 21.84 -6.15 -1.79
C ILE A 329 22.87 -5.17 -1.21
N ALA A 330 23.58 -4.45 -2.08
CA ALA A 330 24.62 -3.50 -1.69
C ALA A 330 24.08 -2.40 -0.75
N ASP A 331 25.00 -1.75 -0.03
CA ASP A 331 24.78 -0.51 0.73
C ASP A 331 23.66 -0.58 1.80
N GLY A 332 23.46 -1.78 2.36
CA GLY A 332 22.47 -2.02 3.41
C GLY A 332 21.07 -2.36 2.90
N GLY A 333 20.87 -2.43 1.58
CA GLY A 333 19.62 -2.88 0.96
C GLY A 333 18.98 -1.87 0.03
N LEU A 334 17.88 -2.30 -0.61
CA LEU A 334 17.00 -1.46 -1.40
C LEU A 334 15.93 -0.87 -0.47
N VAL A 335 16.03 0.43 -0.22
CA VAL A 335 15.06 1.21 0.54
C VAL A 335 14.24 2.05 -0.44
N LEU A 336 12.92 1.84 -0.51
CA LEU A 336 12.00 2.53 -1.41
C LEU A 336 10.95 3.30 -0.62
N PHE A 337 10.54 4.47 -1.10
CA PHE A 337 9.52 5.31 -0.48
C PHE A 337 8.28 5.34 -1.36
N ARG A 338 7.10 5.15 -0.76
CA ARG A 338 5.82 5.21 -1.47
C ARG A 338 5.62 6.61 -2.06
N SER A 339 5.47 6.66 -3.37
CA SER A 339 5.01 7.84 -4.10
C SER A 339 3.52 8.06 -3.83
N LEU A 340 3.14 9.30 -3.53
CA LEU A 340 1.75 9.73 -3.48
C LEU A 340 1.28 10.33 -4.83
N VAL A 341 2.16 10.29 -5.84
CA VAL A 341 1.87 10.70 -7.20
C VAL A 341 1.26 9.49 -7.92
N GLU A 342 -0.07 9.38 -7.90
CA GLU A 342 -0.78 8.43 -8.76
C GLU A 342 -0.47 8.79 -10.23
N LEU A 343 0.17 7.87 -10.96
CA LEU A 343 0.69 8.09 -12.31
C LEU A 343 -0.46 8.37 -13.30
N ASN A 344 -0.66 9.66 -13.63
CA ASN A 344 -1.36 10.06 -14.85
C ASN A 344 -0.37 9.98 -16.04
N GLU A 345 -0.23 8.80 -16.66
CA GLU A 345 0.60 8.58 -17.86
C GLU A 345 0.06 9.27 -19.15
N SER A 346 -0.84 10.25 -19.05
CA SER A 346 -1.42 10.92 -20.23
C SER A 346 -1.29 12.44 -20.22
N ALA A 347 -0.70 13.04 -19.19
CA ALA A 347 -0.36 14.45 -19.24
C ALA A 347 1.05 14.60 -19.81
N VAL A 348 1.15 15.04 -21.07
CA VAL A 348 2.36 15.75 -21.50
C VAL A 348 2.46 16.96 -20.57
N PRO A 349 3.48 17.03 -19.70
CA PRO A 349 3.61 18.19 -18.84
C PRO A 349 3.75 19.43 -19.72
N PRO A 350 3.10 20.55 -19.37
CA PRO A 350 3.31 21.79 -20.08
C PRO A 350 4.82 22.06 -20.13
N ALA A 351 5.32 22.48 -21.30
CA ALA A 351 6.68 22.99 -21.36
C ALA A 351 6.73 24.17 -20.40
N VAL A 352 7.51 24.06 -19.31
CA VAL A 352 7.63 25.11 -18.29
C VAL A 352 7.71 26.45 -19.01
N GLY A 353 6.63 27.22 -18.85
CA GLY A 353 6.46 28.49 -19.54
C GLY A 353 7.63 29.41 -19.24
N GLN A 354 7.81 30.43 -20.06
CA GLN A 354 8.90 31.41 -20.03
C GLN A 354 9.14 32.13 -18.66
N ALA A 355 8.36 31.82 -17.62
CA ALA A 355 8.58 32.23 -16.23
C ALA A 355 9.99 31.82 -15.70
N ALA A 356 10.53 30.68 -16.12
CA ALA A 356 11.87 30.21 -15.73
C ALA A 356 13.05 31.05 -16.29
N ILE A 357 12.78 32.04 -17.16
CA ILE A 357 13.79 32.82 -17.88
C ILE A 357 14.02 34.21 -17.25
N HIS A 358 13.10 34.68 -16.39
CA HIS A 358 13.25 35.97 -15.72
C HIS A 358 14.01 35.83 -14.39
N ALA A 359 14.95 36.74 -14.12
CA ALA A 359 15.66 36.77 -12.84
C ALA A 359 14.67 36.96 -11.69
N GLN A 360 14.62 35.99 -10.79
CA GLN A 360 13.78 36.05 -9.59
C GLN A 360 14.61 35.60 -8.38
N GLN A 361 14.52 36.37 -7.30
CA GLN A 361 15.16 36.07 -6.03
C GLN A 361 14.05 35.91 -4.99
N ILE A 362 13.76 34.66 -4.61
CA ILE A 362 12.65 34.33 -3.73
C ILE A 362 13.21 33.98 -2.36
N ALA A 363 12.89 34.81 -1.36
CA ALA A 363 13.26 34.56 0.02
C ALA A 363 12.43 33.41 0.61
N GLY A 364 13.03 32.66 1.55
CA GLY A 364 12.30 31.67 2.32
C GLY A 364 11.45 32.34 3.40
N ARG A 365 10.31 31.73 3.69
CA ARG A 365 9.37 32.15 4.72
C ARG A 365 9.56 31.36 6.01
N ALA A 366 9.24 32.02 7.11
CA ALA A 366 9.24 31.46 8.47
C ALA A 366 8.03 31.96 9.27
N ASP A 367 7.01 32.47 8.59
CA ASP A 367 5.69 32.71 9.15
C ASP A 367 4.84 31.43 9.11
N TYR A 368 3.85 31.38 10.00
CA TYR A 368 2.91 30.27 10.08
C TYR A 368 1.88 30.37 8.95
N GLU A 369 1.72 29.29 8.19
CA GLU A 369 0.61 29.08 7.26
C GLU A 369 0.00 27.71 7.55
N GLU A 370 -1.32 27.65 7.75
CA GLU A 370 -2.01 26.46 8.24
C GLU A 370 -1.89 25.26 7.26
N ASP A 371 -2.04 25.51 5.97
CA ASP A 371 -1.94 24.47 4.93
C ASP A 371 -0.52 23.88 4.83
N VAL A 372 0.50 24.71 4.98
CA VAL A 372 1.91 24.30 5.03
C VAL A 372 2.19 23.46 6.27
N ASP A 373 1.77 23.92 7.45
CA ASP A 373 1.94 23.19 8.71
C ASP A 373 1.27 21.82 8.66
N GLN A 374 0.03 21.76 8.16
CA GLN A 374 -0.72 20.52 7.97
C GLN A 374 -0.03 19.58 6.97
N ALA A 375 0.53 20.09 5.87
CA ALA A 375 1.27 19.29 4.90
C ALA A 375 2.49 18.60 5.54
N ILE A 376 3.23 19.34 6.38
CA ILE A 376 4.42 18.83 7.07
C ILE A 376 4.03 17.81 8.15
N ARG A 377 2.99 18.08 8.95
CA ARG A 377 2.48 17.10 9.93
C ARG A 377 1.96 15.84 9.26
N ARG A 378 1.27 15.98 8.12
CA ARG A 378 0.84 14.85 7.30
C ARG A 378 2.06 14.07 6.85
N TYR A 379 3.10 14.72 6.33
CA TYR A 379 4.35 14.04 5.98
C TYR A 379 4.92 13.20 7.13
N PHE A 380 5.03 13.76 8.34
CA PHE A 380 5.54 13.05 9.52
C PHE A 380 4.65 11.87 9.93
N ASN A 381 3.33 12.08 9.94
CA ASN A 381 2.36 11.03 10.24
C ASN A 381 2.44 9.88 9.24
N LEU A 382 2.48 10.21 7.94
CA LEU A 382 2.65 9.23 6.89
C LEU A 382 3.94 8.46 7.19
N HIS A 383 5.10 9.11 7.26
CA HIS A 383 6.39 8.44 7.40
C HIS A 383 6.67 7.83 8.79
N GLN A 384 5.71 7.82 9.72
CA GLN A 384 5.89 7.31 11.10
C GLN A 384 7.13 7.88 11.80
N THR A 385 7.45 9.15 11.52
CA THR A 385 8.60 9.86 12.09
C THR A 385 8.08 10.96 13.01
N SER A 386 8.67 11.09 14.19
CA SER A 386 8.25 12.13 15.14
C SER A 386 8.65 13.52 14.62
N PRO A 387 7.74 14.51 14.64
CA PRO A 387 8.06 15.91 14.34
C PRO A 387 8.81 16.63 15.46
N ASP A 388 9.06 16.00 16.62
CA ASP A 388 9.52 16.68 17.83
C ASP A 388 10.75 17.55 17.60
N ASN A 389 10.68 18.79 18.11
CA ASN A 389 11.72 19.81 18.00
C ASN A 389 12.12 20.21 16.58
N THR A 390 11.29 19.91 15.57
CA THR A 390 11.56 20.29 14.18
C THR A 390 11.25 21.75 13.94
N GLN A 391 12.19 22.47 13.33
CA GLN A 391 11.97 23.80 12.76
C GLN A 391 11.98 23.74 11.25
N TYR A 392 11.18 24.58 10.61
CA TYR A 392 11.10 24.63 9.16
C TYR A 392 11.10 26.06 8.60
N ARG A 393 11.53 26.16 7.35
CA ARG A 393 11.33 27.31 6.46
C ARG A 393 10.66 26.80 5.20
N TRP A 394 9.88 27.63 4.54
CA TRP A 394 9.13 27.20 3.37
C TRP A 394 9.06 28.28 2.29
N LEU A 395 8.76 27.89 1.06
CA LEU A 395 8.31 28.79 -0.01
C LEU A 395 7.44 28.02 -0.99
N LYS A 396 6.66 28.75 -1.79
CA LYS A 396 5.85 28.21 -2.88
C LYS A 396 6.43 28.67 -4.21
N TYR A 397 6.70 27.75 -5.13
CA TYR A 397 7.23 28.05 -6.46
C TYR A 397 6.80 26.99 -7.46
N ASP A 398 6.38 27.42 -8.65
CA ASP A 398 5.95 26.55 -9.75
C ASP A 398 7.17 25.96 -10.50
N LEU A 399 7.52 24.73 -10.14
CA LEU A 399 8.59 23.93 -10.74
C LEU A 399 8.15 23.22 -12.02
N ASN A 400 6.84 23.00 -12.22
CA ASN A 400 6.32 22.15 -13.30
C ASN A 400 5.59 22.93 -14.42
N GLY A 401 5.33 24.22 -14.21
CA GLY A 401 4.73 25.14 -15.16
C GLY A 401 3.22 25.01 -15.32
N ASP A 402 2.50 24.38 -14.37
CA ASP A 402 1.05 24.18 -14.41
C ASP A 402 0.23 25.32 -13.76
N GLU A 403 0.89 26.41 -13.38
CA GLU A 403 0.32 27.56 -12.66
C GLU A 403 -0.14 27.25 -11.22
N GLN A 404 0.13 26.05 -10.70
CA GLN A 404 -0.05 25.67 -9.31
C GLN A 404 1.32 25.46 -8.65
N PRO A 405 1.76 26.38 -7.77
CA PRO A 405 3.12 26.28 -7.24
C PRO A 405 3.30 25.06 -6.34
N GLU A 406 4.45 24.40 -6.45
CA GLU A 406 4.89 23.44 -5.45
C GLU A 406 5.25 24.10 -4.12
N LEU A 407 5.09 23.35 -3.04
CA LEU A 407 5.56 23.74 -1.71
C LEU A 407 6.93 23.11 -1.45
N LEU A 408 7.92 23.95 -1.21
CA LEU A 408 9.27 23.58 -0.82
C LEU A 408 9.45 23.86 0.68
N VAL A 409 9.71 22.83 1.48
CA VAL A 409 9.90 22.93 2.94
C VAL A 409 11.30 22.46 3.32
N GLN A 410 12.11 23.34 3.90
CA GLN A 410 13.40 22.96 4.46
C GLN A 410 13.27 22.73 5.97
N LEU A 411 13.63 21.55 6.44
CA LEU A 411 13.64 21.15 7.85
C LEU A 411 15.02 21.39 8.48
N ASP A 412 15.09 21.66 9.78
CA ASP A 412 16.34 21.83 10.55
C ASP A 412 17.14 20.53 10.81
N TRP A 413 16.75 19.47 10.10
CA TRP A 413 17.41 18.17 10.01
C TRP A 413 18.67 18.29 9.15
N CYS A 414 19.71 18.88 9.75
CA CYS A 414 20.95 19.24 9.07
C CYS A 414 22.15 18.43 9.54
N GLY A 415 22.98 18.01 8.58
CA GLY A 415 24.34 17.50 8.77
C GLY A 415 25.39 18.52 8.32
N THR A 416 26.63 18.07 8.11
CA THR A 416 27.73 18.95 7.65
C THR A 416 27.57 19.43 6.21
N GLY A 417 26.77 18.71 5.41
CA GLY A 417 26.52 19.03 4.01
C GLY A 417 25.30 19.92 3.77
N GLY A 418 24.47 20.17 4.78
CA GLY A 418 23.23 20.95 4.64
C GLY A 418 22.03 20.32 5.35
N CYS A 419 20.85 20.89 5.11
CA CYS A 419 19.58 20.53 5.74
C CYS A 419 18.71 19.63 4.86
N THR A 420 17.60 19.10 5.37
CA THR A 420 16.66 18.30 4.58
C THR A 420 15.64 19.21 3.90
N LEU A 421 15.41 19.02 2.60
CA LEU A 421 14.36 19.65 1.82
C LEU A 421 13.27 18.63 1.49
N LEU A 422 12.01 19.00 1.71
CA LEU A 422 10.82 18.31 1.24
C LEU A 422 10.19 19.13 0.13
N ILE A 423 9.69 18.47 -0.91
CA ILE A 423 8.93 19.09 -2.00
C ILE A 423 7.57 18.41 -2.04
N PHE A 424 6.53 19.22 -2.15
CA PHE A 424 5.15 18.78 -2.25
C PHE A 424 4.53 19.34 -3.54
N ASP A 425 3.83 18.47 -4.24
CA ASP A 425 2.98 18.81 -5.39
C ASP A 425 1.57 19.18 -4.91
N GLN A 426 0.89 20.07 -5.62
CA GLN A 426 -0.46 20.51 -5.30
C GLN A 426 -1.49 19.80 -6.19
N HIS A 427 -2.29 18.93 -5.58
CA HIS A 427 -3.33 18.20 -6.31
C HIS A 427 -4.67 18.27 -5.59
N ASN A 428 -5.72 18.73 -6.28
CA ASN A 428 -7.07 18.93 -5.71
C ASN A 428 -7.04 19.72 -4.38
N GLN A 429 -6.28 20.83 -4.35
CA GLN A 429 -6.13 21.69 -3.17
C GLN A 429 -5.51 20.97 -1.95
N GLN A 430 -4.77 19.88 -2.16
CA GLN A 430 -4.01 19.20 -1.11
C GLN A 430 -2.54 19.05 -1.50
N TRP A 431 -1.67 19.36 -0.53
CA TRP A 431 -0.25 19.07 -0.64
C TRP A 431 0.02 17.56 -0.57
N ARG A 432 0.63 17.03 -1.63
CA ARG A 432 1.09 15.64 -1.73
C ARG A 432 2.61 15.61 -1.71
N PHE A 433 3.18 14.82 -0.81
CA PHE A 433 4.63 14.64 -0.74
C PHE A 433 5.16 14.10 -2.07
N ASN A 434 6.16 14.78 -2.64
CA ASN A 434 6.77 14.47 -3.93
C ASN A 434 8.24 14.02 -3.77
N SER A 435 9.07 14.82 -3.11
CA SER A 435 10.51 14.55 -2.99
C SER A 435 11.07 14.85 -1.61
N ARG A 436 12.05 14.05 -1.16
CA ARG A 436 12.89 14.34 0.01
C ARG A 436 14.36 14.34 -0.40
N ILE A 437 15.02 15.46 -0.19
CA ILE A 437 16.41 15.70 -0.57
C ILE A 437 17.21 16.05 0.68
N THR A 438 18.30 15.33 0.92
CA THR A 438 19.19 15.54 2.07
C THR A 438 20.37 16.43 1.69
N LEU A 439 21.07 16.99 2.68
CA LEU A 439 22.30 17.78 2.50
C LEU A 439 22.12 19.00 1.56
N VAL A 440 20.99 19.68 1.67
CA VAL A 440 20.68 20.89 0.88
C VAL A 440 21.26 22.13 1.54
N GLN A 441 22.05 22.89 0.79
CA GLN A 441 22.57 24.20 1.18
C GLN A 441 21.78 25.32 0.49
N ASN A 442 21.56 26.42 1.21
CA ASN A 442 20.98 27.63 0.63
C ASN A 442 22.08 28.54 0.07
N PRO A 443 21.79 29.31 -0.99
CA PRO A 443 20.52 29.34 -1.73
C PRO A 443 20.41 28.19 -2.75
N ILE A 444 19.18 27.85 -3.13
CA ILE A 444 18.87 26.83 -4.15
C ILE A 444 18.72 27.53 -5.50
N ARG A 445 19.40 27.06 -6.54
CA ARG A 445 19.31 27.63 -7.90
C ARG A 445 18.45 26.72 -8.78
N LEU A 446 17.75 27.29 -9.75
CA LEU A 446 17.01 26.49 -10.73
C LEU A 446 17.76 26.37 -12.04
N GLY A 447 17.51 25.29 -12.78
CA GLY A 447 18.13 25.02 -14.07
C GLY A 447 17.37 25.67 -15.22
N LYS A 448 18.03 25.85 -16.36
CA LYS A 448 17.37 26.26 -17.60
C LYS A 448 16.62 25.12 -18.29
N GLN A 449 16.88 23.88 -17.87
CA GLN A 449 16.30 22.67 -18.43
C GLN A 449 15.25 22.08 -17.49
N THR A 450 14.37 21.30 -18.09
CA THR A 450 13.31 20.56 -17.41
C THR A 450 13.40 19.09 -17.79
N HIS A 451 13.13 18.19 -16.86
CA HIS A 451 13.04 16.76 -17.12
C HIS A 451 11.71 16.25 -16.57
N HIS A 452 10.99 15.45 -17.37
CA HIS A 452 9.65 14.95 -17.02
C HIS A 452 8.68 16.04 -16.55
N GLY A 453 8.75 17.23 -17.15
CA GLY A 453 7.88 18.36 -16.83
C GLY A 453 8.37 19.29 -15.73
N TRP A 454 9.37 18.87 -14.95
CA TRP A 454 9.82 19.61 -13.77
C TRP A 454 11.18 20.27 -14.00
N GLN A 455 11.37 21.47 -13.47
CA GLN A 455 12.60 22.25 -13.61
C GLN A 455 13.76 21.62 -12.83
N ASP A 456 14.96 21.58 -13.40
CA ASP A 456 16.12 21.03 -12.69
C ASP A 456 16.45 21.86 -11.44
N LEU A 457 16.82 21.19 -10.34
CA LEU A 457 17.28 21.83 -9.11
C LEU A 457 18.81 21.81 -9.04
N LEU A 458 19.43 22.93 -8.68
CA LEU A 458 20.87 23.06 -8.59
C LEU A 458 21.29 23.47 -7.18
N PHE A 459 22.17 22.66 -6.60
CA PHE A 459 22.62 22.81 -5.22
C PHE A 459 24.12 23.02 -5.17
N SER A 460 24.57 23.94 -4.31
CA SER A 460 25.97 24.01 -3.94
C SER A 460 26.28 22.88 -2.97
N VAL A 461 27.20 22.00 -3.35
CA VAL A 461 27.67 20.91 -2.48
C VAL A 461 29.04 21.28 -1.96
N SER A 462 29.19 21.26 -0.64
CA SER A 462 30.45 21.49 0.05
C SER A 462 30.43 20.83 1.44
N GLY A 463 31.60 20.65 2.07
CA GLY A 463 31.70 20.00 3.39
C GLY A 463 31.73 18.48 3.32
N GLY A 464 31.98 17.81 4.46
CA GLY A 464 32.04 16.35 4.53
C GLY A 464 33.16 15.68 3.71
N GLY A 465 34.17 16.44 3.28
CA GLY A 465 35.24 15.96 2.39
C GLY A 465 34.94 16.09 0.88
N ALA A 466 33.75 16.55 0.51
CA ALA A 466 33.39 16.78 -0.90
C ALA A 466 34.15 17.99 -1.47
N LYS A 467 34.54 17.88 -2.75
CA LYS A 467 35.08 19.01 -3.53
C LYS A 467 33.93 20.01 -3.80
N PRO A 468 34.08 21.30 -3.49
CA PRO A 468 33.03 22.28 -3.74
C PRO A 468 32.65 22.36 -5.22
N ALA A 469 31.38 22.11 -5.53
CA ALA A 469 30.82 22.19 -6.88
C ALA A 469 29.30 22.46 -6.82
N ILE A 470 28.73 22.84 -7.96
CA ILE A 470 27.27 22.92 -8.12
C ILE A 470 26.81 21.62 -8.77
N HIS A 471 25.85 20.94 -8.16
CA HIS A 471 25.31 19.69 -8.67
C HIS A 471 23.87 19.86 -9.14
N ARG A 472 23.51 19.14 -10.21
CA ARG A 472 22.20 19.24 -10.87
C ARG A 472 21.34 18.01 -10.60
N LEU A 473 20.15 18.23 -10.05
CA LEU A 473 19.12 17.24 -9.79
C LEU A 473 18.05 17.34 -10.87
N GLN A 474 17.94 16.28 -11.66
CA GLN A 474 16.92 16.13 -12.69
C GLN A 474 15.75 15.33 -12.12
N TYR A 475 14.53 15.77 -12.39
CA TYR A 475 13.33 15.03 -12.02
C TYR A 475 13.15 13.83 -12.96
N ASN A 476 12.85 12.66 -12.42
CA ASN A 476 12.76 11.42 -13.22
C ASN A 476 11.31 10.99 -13.53
N GLY A 477 10.34 11.86 -13.29
CA GLY A 477 8.92 11.57 -13.46
C GLY A 477 8.21 11.13 -12.19
N ILE A 478 8.95 10.80 -11.12
CA ILE A 478 8.39 10.41 -9.81
C ILE A 478 8.88 11.34 -8.70
N SER A 479 10.19 11.61 -8.64
CA SER A 479 10.78 12.52 -7.63
C SER A 479 12.16 13.04 -8.08
N TYR A 480 12.71 13.99 -7.35
CA TYR A 480 14.12 14.38 -7.47
C TYR A 480 15.04 13.42 -6.69
N PRO A 481 16.32 13.27 -7.10
CA PRO A 481 17.30 12.49 -6.36
C PRO A 481 17.43 12.91 -4.90
N THR A 482 17.70 11.94 -4.03
CA THR A 482 17.67 12.11 -2.57
C THR A 482 18.90 12.82 -1.99
N ASN A 483 19.98 12.97 -2.76
CA ASN A 483 21.22 13.60 -2.30
C ASN A 483 21.96 14.32 -3.45
N PRO A 484 22.22 15.64 -3.36
CA PRO A 484 22.99 16.38 -4.34
C PRO A 484 24.46 16.00 -4.48
N SER A 485 25.10 15.43 -3.45
CA SER A 485 26.55 15.13 -3.51
C SER A 485 26.91 14.05 -4.52
N VAL A 486 25.91 13.24 -4.91
CA VAL A 486 26.05 12.26 -5.96
C VAL A 486 25.31 12.65 -7.22
N ALA A 487 24.92 13.90 -7.43
CA ALA A 487 24.40 14.32 -8.74
C ALA A 487 25.55 14.70 -9.71
N PRO A 488 25.31 14.82 -11.03
CA PRO A 488 26.33 15.35 -11.94
C PRO A 488 26.64 16.82 -11.61
N GLU A 489 27.90 17.24 -11.78
CA GLU A 489 28.26 18.66 -11.72
C GLU A 489 27.51 19.44 -12.82
N ALA A 490 27.01 20.62 -12.47
CA ALA A 490 26.33 21.53 -13.38
C ALA A 490 27.30 22.49 -14.05
N ASN A 491 27.13 22.70 -15.35
CA ASN A 491 27.84 23.75 -16.08
C ASN A 491 27.19 25.11 -15.85
N ALA A 492 27.99 26.18 -15.88
CA ALA A 492 27.49 27.55 -15.68
C ALA A 492 26.35 27.92 -16.65
N GLU A 493 26.37 27.39 -17.86
CA GLU A 493 25.34 27.62 -18.88
C GLU A 493 23.98 27.02 -18.52
N GLN A 494 23.93 26.01 -17.66
CA GLN A 494 22.71 25.31 -17.23
C GLN A 494 22.00 26.04 -16.08
N ILE A 495 22.68 26.97 -15.40
CA ILE A 495 22.15 27.69 -14.25
C ILE A 495 21.22 28.81 -14.73
N SER A 496 19.97 28.82 -14.28
CA SER A 496 19.03 29.91 -14.53
C SER A 496 19.30 31.11 -13.61
N GLN A 497 18.59 32.21 -13.83
CA GLN A 497 18.66 33.40 -12.96
C GLN A 497 17.68 33.34 -11.78
N VAL A 498 16.94 32.23 -11.63
CA VAL A 498 16.00 32.03 -10.52
C VAL A 498 16.73 31.39 -9.34
N VAL A 499 16.56 32.01 -8.17
CA VAL A 499 17.16 31.60 -6.91
C VAL A 499 16.07 31.52 -5.85
N LEU A 500 15.94 30.34 -5.25
CA LEU A 500 15.04 30.01 -4.16
C LEU A 500 15.80 30.03 -2.84
N PHE A 501 15.11 30.39 -1.75
CA PHE A 501 15.74 30.65 -0.45
C PHE A 501 16.90 31.65 -0.57
N ALA A 502 16.69 32.72 -1.36
CA ALA A 502 17.71 33.69 -1.75
C ALA A 502 18.31 34.49 -0.57
N ASP A 503 17.64 34.48 0.59
CA ASP A 503 18.16 35.05 1.84
C ASP A 503 19.30 34.23 2.48
N GLY A 504 19.53 33.01 2.01
CA GLY A 504 20.60 32.13 2.50
C GLY A 504 20.38 31.60 3.93
N LEU A 505 19.22 31.85 4.55
CA LEU A 505 18.95 31.50 5.93
C LEU A 505 18.52 30.03 6.04
N SER A 506 19.15 29.28 6.94
CA SER A 506 18.73 27.92 7.30
C SER A 506 17.58 27.93 8.32
N PRO A 507 16.83 26.82 8.46
CA PRO A 507 15.77 26.71 9.47
C PRO A 507 16.29 26.81 10.90
N ARG A 508 17.56 26.49 11.15
CA ARG A 508 18.19 26.70 12.47
C ARG A 508 18.43 28.17 12.81
N GLN A 509 18.61 29.01 11.79
CA GLN A 509 18.87 30.45 11.97
C GLN A 509 17.56 31.25 12.06
N SER A 510 16.55 30.87 11.28
CA SER A 510 15.29 31.61 11.17
C SER A 510 14.16 30.69 10.71
N GLY A 511 13.85 29.65 11.49
CA GLY A 511 12.75 28.73 11.23
C GLY A 511 11.58 28.91 12.20
N ILE A 512 10.39 28.55 11.75
CA ILE A 512 9.23 28.39 12.63
C ILE A 512 9.22 26.97 13.19
N LYS A 513 8.79 26.80 14.43
CA LYS A 513 8.62 25.48 15.04
C LYS A 513 7.35 24.82 14.52
N LEU A 514 7.46 23.54 14.18
CA LEU A 514 6.31 22.67 13.93
C LEU A 514 5.63 22.26 15.24
#